data_AF-A0A4S4CPB0-F1
#
_entry.id   AF-A0A4S4CPB0-F1
#
_cell.length_a   1.000
_cell.length_b   1.000
_cell.length_c   1.000
_cell.angle_alpha   90.00
_cell.angle_beta   90.00
_cell.angle_gamma   90.00
#
_symmetry.space_group_name_H-M   'P 1'
#
loop_
_entity.id
_entity.type
_entity.pdbx_description
1 polymer ?
#
loop_
_entity_poly.entity_id
_entity_poly.type
_entity_poly.pdbx_seq_one_letter_code
_entity_poly.pdbx_strand_id
1 'polypeptide(L)'
;MRANGFTLVELLIVSVLATLILLVASQFLQSTNKVSTASVTTSGGINHVQQGANVVADDVRRALYIVAPGATPYLSTLAVGAPTTGSPAVTKAGADVLALYAGKSVGTRCTGATENYEYVVYYLTTRSNVTTGSEWSTVATDGLNTNQKVLMQFSACVNVLDPAAAVTTQETLRVVSDYLGAGSFTYTASSTMKYRRVTLTLTPQQNIVGQTVAANPVTTIATARNIY
;
A
#
# COMPACT_ATOMS: atom_id res chain seq x y z
N MET A 1 -40.83 -7.25 62.81
CA MET A 1 -39.94 -6.69 61.76
C MET A 1 -40.82 -5.96 60.77
N ARG A 2 -40.71 -4.63 60.66
CA ARG A 2 -41.50 -3.85 59.69
C ARG A 2 -40.85 -4.03 58.32
N ALA A 3 -41.60 -4.58 57.37
CA ALA A 3 -41.23 -4.50 55.97
C ALA A 3 -41.42 -3.03 55.55
N ASN A 4 -40.32 -2.30 55.36
CA ASN A 4 -40.37 -0.99 54.72
C ASN A 4 -40.71 -1.24 53.26
N GLY A 5 -42.01 -1.09 52.92
CA GLY A 5 -42.51 -1.26 51.57
C GLY A 5 -41.91 -0.18 50.66
N PHE A 6 -41.25 -0.62 49.60
CA PHE A 6 -40.71 0.25 48.56
C PHE A 6 -41.85 1.11 47.99
N THR A 7 -41.74 2.43 48.06
CA THR A 7 -42.75 3.31 47.50
C THR A 7 -42.66 3.31 45.97
N LEU A 8 -43.78 3.53 45.30
CA LEU A 8 -43.86 3.53 43.84
C LEU A 8 -42.93 4.59 43.20
N VAL A 9 -42.67 5.68 43.93
CA VAL A 9 -41.72 6.74 43.55
C VAL A 9 -40.27 6.24 43.59
N GLU A 10 -39.88 5.49 44.62
CA GLU A 10 -38.54 4.90 44.71
C GLU A 10 -38.29 3.90 43.57
N LEU A 11 -39.31 3.13 43.16
CA LEU A 11 -39.22 2.21 42.02
C LEU A 11 -39.01 2.94 40.68
N LEU A 12 -39.70 4.08 40.50
CA LEU A 12 -39.55 4.91 39.32
C LEU A 12 -38.14 5.49 39.21
N ILE A 13 -37.61 6.03 40.32
CA ILE A 13 -36.25 6.61 40.37
C ILE A 13 -35.20 5.53 40.06
N VAL A 14 -35.34 4.32 40.62
CA VAL A 14 -34.43 3.20 40.33
C VAL A 14 -34.50 2.79 38.86
N SER A 15 -35.68 2.71 38.26
CA SER A 15 -35.79 2.34 36.83
C SER A 15 -35.18 3.39 35.89
N VAL A 16 -35.33 4.69 36.19
CA VAL A 16 -34.72 5.78 35.43
C VAL A 16 -33.19 5.76 35.57
N LEU A 17 -32.67 5.56 36.79
CA LEU A 17 -31.23 5.44 37.00
C LEU A 17 -30.66 4.19 36.32
N ALA A 18 -31.35 3.05 36.40
CA ALA A 18 -30.93 1.80 35.76
C ALA A 18 -30.85 1.95 34.23
N THR A 19 -31.87 2.57 33.60
CA THR A 19 -31.85 2.82 32.15
C THR A 19 -30.76 3.80 31.75
N LEU A 20 -30.51 4.86 32.53
CA LEU A 20 -29.42 5.80 32.27
C LEU A 20 -28.05 5.12 32.34
N ILE A 21 -27.81 4.31 33.39
CA ILE A 21 -26.57 3.54 33.55
C ILE A 21 -26.39 2.56 32.39
N LEU A 22 -27.47 1.87 31.97
CA LEU A 22 -27.41 0.94 30.85
C LEU A 22 -27.07 1.64 29.53
N LEU A 23 -27.58 2.86 29.32
CA LEU A 23 -27.34 3.65 28.13
C LEU A 23 -25.88 4.13 28.07
N VAL A 24 -25.35 4.61 29.20
CA VAL A 24 -23.92 5.00 29.33
C VAL A 24 -23.01 3.79 29.17
N ALA A 25 -23.33 2.66 29.80
CA ALA A 25 -22.57 1.42 29.67
C ALA A 25 -22.58 0.89 28.23
N SER A 26 -23.71 0.97 27.52
CA SER A 26 -23.82 0.60 26.10
C SER A 26 -22.95 1.50 25.22
N GLN A 27 -22.97 2.81 25.44
CA GLN A 27 -22.08 3.73 24.70
C GLN A 27 -20.61 3.48 25.02
N PHE A 28 -20.28 3.17 26.27
CA PHE A 28 -18.92 2.84 26.69
C PHE A 28 -18.43 1.54 26.02
N LEU A 29 -19.23 0.48 26.04
CA LEU A 29 -18.90 -0.79 25.38
C LEU A 29 -18.74 -0.64 23.86
N GLN A 30 -19.61 0.15 23.22
CA GLN A 30 -19.47 0.49 21.81
C GLN A 30 -18.19 1.29 21.53
N SER A 31 -17.83 2.22 22.42
CA SER A 31 -16.58 2.99 22.33
C SER A 31 -15.35 2.09 22.49
N THR A 32 -15.32 1.21 23.49
CA THR A 32 -14.22 0.27 23.73
C THR A 32 -14.01 -0.68 22.56
N ASN A 33 -15.09 -1.23 22.00
CA ASN A 33 -15.01 -2.11 20.83
C ASN A 33 -14.45 -1.35 19.61
N LYS A 34 -14.89 -0.10 19.39
CA LYS A 34 -14.36 0.75 18.31
C LYS A 34 -12.87 1.02 18.47
N VAL A 35 -12.41 1.38 19.67
CA VAL A 35 -10.99 1.67 19.95
C VAL A 35 -10.14 0.41 19.79
N SER A 36 -10.61 -0.74 20.27
CA SER A 36 -9.89 -2.02 20.16
C SER A 36 -9.75 -2.46 18.69
N THR A 37 -10.84 -2.45 17.92
CA THR A 37 -10.80 -2.79 16.50
C THR A 37 -9.92 -1.82 15.72
N ALA A 38 -10.05 -0.50 15.96
CA ALA A 38 -9.18 0.48 15.31
C ALA A 38 -7.69 0.25 15.65
N SER A 39 -7.37 -0.07 16.90
CA SER A 39 -5.98 -0.31 17.33
C SER A 39 -5.38 -1.56 16.70
N VAL A 40 -6.13 -2.67 16.64
CA VAL A 40 -5.68 -3.92 16.02
C VAL A 40 -5.51 -3.76 14.52
N THR A 41 -6.50 -3.16 13.85
CA THR A 41 -6.43 -2.92 12.40
C THR A 41 -5.28 -1.98 12.04
N THR A 42 -5.05 -0.93 12.83
CA THR A 42 -3.91 -0.02 12.63
C THR A 42 -2.58 -0.74 12.80
N SER A 43 -2.44 -1.56 13.84
CA SER A 43 -1.21 -2.31 14.10
C SER A 43 -0.90 -3.33 12.99
N GLY A 44 -1.93 -4.05 12.52
CA GLY A 44 -1.81 -4.96 11.38
C GLY A 44 -1.43 -4.20 10.09
N GLY A 45 -2.13 -3.10 9.80
CA GLY A 45 -1.87 -2.25 8.64
C GLY A 45 -0.45 -1.69 8.62
N ILE A 46 0.05 -1.18 9.75
CA ILE A 46 1.43 -0.67 9.85
C ILE A 46 2.44 -1.77 9.54
N ASN A 47 2.27 -2.99 10.08
CA ASN A 47 3.18 -4.10 9.83
C ASN A 47 3.23 -4.46 8.34
N HIS A 48 2.07 -4.54 7.68
CA HIS A 48 2.00 -4.80 6.24
C HIS A 48 2.66 -3.69 5.41
N VAL A 49 2.44 -2.43 5.78
CA VAL A 49 3.08 -1.28 5.10
C VAL A 49 4.60 -1.29 5.30
N GLN A 50 5.08 -1.62 6.49
CA GLN A 50 6.52 -1.75 6.78
C GLN A 50 7.16 -2.89 5.98
N GLN A 51 6.50 -4.04 5.89
CA GLN A 51 6.97 -5.16 5.05
C GLN A 51 7.01 -4.76 3.57
N GLY A 52 5.96 -4.13 3.05
CA GLY A 52 5.94 -3.60 1.69
C GLY A 52 7.07 -2.62 1.42
N ALA A 53 7.32 -1.69 2.36
CA ALA A 53 8.42 -0.74 2.24
C ALA A 53 9.81 -1.41 2.25
N ASN A 54 9.97 -2.50 3.02
CA ASN A 54 11.21 -3.27 3.05
C ASN A 54 11.46 -4.02 1.73
N VAL A 55 10.41 -4.56 1.09
CA VAL A 55 10.49 -5.20 -0.23
C VAL A 55 10.98 -4.19 -1.28
N VAL A 56 10.37 -3.00 -1.33
CA VAL A 56 10.82 -1.92 -2.23
C VAL A 56 12.28 -1.55 -1.96
N ALA A 57 12.64 -1.40 -0.68
CA ALA A 57 14.00 -1.01 -0.31
C ALA A 57 15.05 -2.06 -0.72
N ASP A 58 14.70 -3.35 -0.64
CA ASP A 58 15.59 -4.43 -1.06
C ASP A 58 15.80 -4.45 -2.59
N ASP A 59 14.74 -4.21 -3.37
CA ASP A 59 14.85 -4.06 -4.82
C ASP A 59 15.69 -2.84 -5.22
N VAL A 60 15.49 -1.70 -4.54
CA VAL A 60 16.34 -0.51 -4.75
C VAL A 60 17.80 -0.80 -4.43
N ARG A 61 18.11 -1.54 -3.36
CA ARG A 61 19.51 -1.88 -3.01
C ARG A 61 20.18 -2.75 -4.08
N ARG A 62 19.41 -3.58 -4.76
CA ARG A 62 19.86 -4.49 -5.84
C ARG A 62 19.89 -3.82 -7.22
N ALA A 63 19.26 -2.66 -7.37
CA ALA A 63 19.15 -1.97 -8.65
C ALA A 63 20.53 -1.67 -9.28
N LEU A 64 20.63 -1.97 -10.58
CA LEU A 64 21.70 -1.58 -11.49
C LEU A 64 21.39 -0.26 -12.21
N TYR A 65 20.11 0.09 -12.31
CA TYR A 65 19.66 1.35 -12.86
C TYR A 65 18.31 1.73 -12.23
N ILE A 66 18.14 3.00 -11.89
CA ILE A 66 16.86 3.57 -11.45
C ILE A 66 16.44 4.57 -12.51
N VAL A 67 15.24 4.38 -13.03
CA VAL A 67 14.67 5.24 -14.07
C VAL A 67 14.45 6.63 -13.49
N ALA A 68 14.78 7.66 -14.27
CA ALA A 68 14.63 9.04 -13.84
C ALA A 68 13.17 9.37 -13.48
N PRO A 69 12.92 10.15 -12.42
CA PRO A 69 11.59 10.68 -12.14
C PRO A 69 11.12 11.50 -13.34
N GLY A 70 9.88 11.27 -13.78
CA GLY A 70 9.31 11.94 -14.95
C GLY A 70 9.49 11.19 -16.26
N ALA A 71 10.33 10.15 -16.32
CA ALA A 71 10.31 9.22 -17.44
C ALA A 71 9.12 8.26 -17.31
N THR A 72 8.48 7.95 -18.44
CA THR A 72 7.36 7.00 -18.48
C THR A 72 7.91 5.58 -18.29
N PRO A 73 7.53 4.85 -17.23
CA PRO A 73 7.88 3.44 -17.12
C PRO A 73 7.12 2.62 -18.17
N TYR A 74 7.70 1.51 -18.60
CA TYR A 74 6.91 0.49 -19.27
C TYR A 74 5.98 -0.18 -18.25
N LEU A 75 4.73 -0.33 -18.60
CA LEU A 75 3.81 -1.22 -17.93
C LEU A 75 3.04 -1.93 -19.04
N SER A 76 2.71 -3.21 -18.86
CA SER A 76 1.93 -3.91 -19.87
C SER A 76 0.43 -3.62 -19.72
N THR A 77 -0.36 -4.07 -20.69
CA THR A 77 -1.83 -4.02 -20.59
C THR A 77 -2.38 -4.87 -19.45
N LEU A 78 -1.56 -5.73 -18.83
CA LEU A 78 -1.91 -6.48 -17.62
C LEU A 78 -1.88 -5.59 -16.37
N ALA A 79 -1.28 -4.40 -16.43
CA ALA A 79 -1.23 -3.49 -15.29
C ALA A 79 -2.65 -3.00 -14.93
N VAL A 80 -3.13 -3.43 -13.78
CA VAL A 80 -4.47 -3.13 -13.28
C VAL A 80 -4.55 -1.65 -12.86
N GLY A 81 -5.55 -0.93 -13.38
CA GLY A 81 -5.66 0.53 -13.20
C GLY A 81 -4.83 1.38 -14.16
N ALA A 82 -4.23 0.79 -15.19
CA ALA A 82 -3.69 1.51 -16.34
C ALA A 82 -4.81 2.19 -17.14
N PRO A 83 -4.62 3.42 -17.65
CA PRO A 83 -5.61 4.04 -18.53
C PRO A 83 -5.82 3.20 -19.79
N THR A 84 -7.08 3.07 -20.19
CA THR A 84 -7.60 2.12 -21.19
C THR A 84 -7.19 2.39 -22.65
N THR A 85 -6.31 3.37 -22.91
CA THR A 85 -5.81 3.68 -24.27
C THR A 85 -4.31 3.98 -24.24
N GLY A 86 -3.52 3.09 -24.85
CA GLY A 86 -2.05 3.20 -24.91
C GLY A 86 -1.34 2.59 -23.69
N SER A 87 -0.03 2.31 -23.84
CA SER A 87 0.83 1.87 -22.73
C SER A 87 0.55 2.73 -21.49
N PRO A 88 0.45 2.15 -20.29
CA PRO A 88 -0.19 2.78 -19.14
C PRO A 88 0.37 4.17 -18.89
N ALA A 89 -0.44 5.19 -19.17
CA ALA A 89 -0.20 6.52 -18.65
C ALA A 89 -0.48 6.48 -17.14
N VAL A 90 0.39 5.82 -16.38
CA VAL A 90 0.61 6.28 -15.00
C VAL A 90 0.95 7.74 -15.15
N THR A 91 0.11 8.61 -14.57
CA THR A 91 0.16 10.05 -14.79
C THR A 91 1.60 10.52 -14.84
N LYS A 92 2.00 10.99 -16.03
CA LYS A 92 3.37 11.39 -16.36
C LYS A 92 3.91 12.26 -15.22
N ALA A 93 5.02 11.82 -14.64
CA ALA A 93 5.80 12.49 -13.60
C ALA A 93 5.12 12.64 -12.23
N GLY A 94 5.79 12.12 -11.20
CA GLY A 94 5.46 12.43 -9.82
C GLY A 94 5.99 11.41 -8.84
N ALA A 95 5.80 11.70 -7.56
CA ALA A 95 6.22 10.85 -6.47
C ALA A 95 5.46 9.50 -6.40
N ASP A 96 4.58 9.16 -7.33
CA ASP A 96 3.71 7.98 -7.20
C ASP A 96 4.26 6.72 -7.90
N VAL A 97 5.41 6.80 -8.57
CA VAL A 97 5.98 5.71 -9.37
C VAL A 97 7.48 5.59 -9.18
N LEU A 98 7.97 4.37 -8.99
CA LEU A 98 9.38 3.99 -9.02
C LEU A 98 9.61 2.87 -10.03
N ALA A 99 10.47 3.10 -11.02
CA ALA A 99 10.94 2.06 -11.93
C ALA A 99 12.44 1.84 -11.80
N LEU A 100 12.85 0.58 -11.79
CA LEU A 100 14.24 0.16 -11.63
C LEU A 100 14.53 -1.12 -12.39
N TYR A 101 15.81 -1.36 -12.63
CA TYR A 101 16.33 -2.58 -13.21
C TYR A 101 17.30 -3.21 -12.22
N ALA A 102 17.11 -4.48 -11.93
CA ALA A 102 18.04 -5.29 -11.16
C ALA A 102 18.72 -6.31 -12.08
N GLY A 103 19.92 -6.78 -11.71
CA GLY A 103 20.54 -7.91 -12.40
C GLY A 103 19.74 -9.19 -12.18
N LYS A 104 19.66 -10.06 -13.18
CA LYS A 104 19.05 -11.38 -12.98
C LYS A 104 19.76 -12.10 -11.82
N SER A 105 18.99 -12.63 -10.88
CA SER A 105 19.54 -13.43 -9.79
C SER A 105 19.48 -14.92 -10.17
N VAL A 106 20.49 -15.68 -9.79
CA VAL A 106 20.55 -17.12 -10.05
C VAL A 106 19.38 -17.81 -9.33
N GLY A 107 18.63 -18.65 -10.04
CA GLY A 107 17.44 -19.34 -9.50
C GLY A 107 16.16 -18.48 -9.42
N THR A 108 16.13 -17.32 -10.08
CA THR A 108 14.90 -16.52 -10.20
C THR A 108 14.10 -16.86 -11.46
N ARG A 109 12.92 -16.23 -11.62
CA ARG A 109 12.03 -16.44 -12.78
C ARG A 109 12.68 -16.12 -14.12
N CYS A 110 13.60 -15.15 -14.17
CA CYS A 110 14.27 -14.75 -15.41
C CYS A 110 15.33 -15.78 -15.82
N THR A 111 14.87 -16.85 -16.48
CA THR A 111 15.64 -18.04 -16.89
C THR A 111 15.94 -18.08 -18.39
N GLY A 112 15.36 -17.17 -19.17
CA GLY A 112 15.57 -17.09 -20.60
C GLY A 112 17.04 -16.80 -20.93
N ALA A 113 17.55 -17.42 -22.00
CA ALA A 113 18.96 -17.29 -22.40
C ALA A 113 19.37 -15.84 -22.72
N THR A 114 18.41 -15.00 -23.13
CA THR A 114 18.62 -13.59 -23.48
C THR A 114 18.14 -12.62 -22.40
N GLU A 115 17.48 -13.11 -21.35
CA GLU A 115 17.04 -12.29 -20.22
C GLU A 115 18.26 -12.02 -19.35
N ASN A 116 18.58 -10.75 -19.13
CA ASN A 116 19.76 -10.32 -18.36
C ASN A 116 19.39 -9.54 -17.10
N TYR A 117 18.18 -8.97 -17.08
CA TYR A 117 17.74 -8.07 -16.04
C TYR A 117 16.30 -8.36 -15.64
N GLU A 118 15.99 -8.01 -14.40
CA GLU A 118 14.63 -7.92 -13.90
C GLU A 118 14.22 -6.45 -13.88
N TYR A 119 13.18 -6.13 -14.63
CA TYR A 119 12.55 -4.82 -14.63
C TYR A 119 11.45 -4.81 -13.56
N VAL A 120 11.47 -3.84 -12.66
CA VAL A 120 10.51 -3.71 -11.56
C VAL A 120 9.95 -2.29 -11.54
N VAL A 121 8.63 -2.19 -11.47
CA VAL A 121 7.90 -0.94 -11.36
C VAL A 121 6.96 -1.01 -10.18
N TYR A 122 7.18 -0.12 -9.22
CA TYR A 122 6.25 0.16 -8.14
C TYR A 122 5.42 1.38 -8.50
N TYR A 123 4.10 1.29 -8.32
CA TYR A 123 3.22 2.43 -8.55
C TYR A 123 2.02 2.41 -7.60
N LEU A 124 1.51 3.60 -7.31
CA LEU A 124 0.31 3.77 -6.50
C LEU A 124 -0.92 3.91 -7.40
N THR A 125 -1.96 3.17 -7.09
CA THR A 125 -3.27 3.27 -7.76
C THR A 125 -4.38 3.25 -6.72
N THR A 126 -5.58 3.72 -7.05
CA THR A 126 -6.72 3.61 -6.14
C THR A 126 -7.22 2.18 -6.07
N ARG A 127 -7.70 1.77 -4.90
CA ARG A 127 -8.28 0.46 -4.64
C ARG A 127 -9.40 0.09 -5.60
N SER A 128 -10.24 1.07 -5.93
CA SER A 128 -11.33 0.93 -6.90
C SER A 128 -10.88 0.39 -8.25
N ASN A 129 -9.60 0.58 -8.61
CA ASN A 129 -9.06 0.14 -9.88
C ASN A 129 -8.52 -1.29 -9.81
N VAL A 130 -8.30 -1.85 -8.61
CA VAL A 130 -7.62 -3.13 -8.35
C VAL A 130 -8.63 -4.28 -8.19
N THR A 131 -9.59 -4.37 -9.11
CA THR A 131 -10.77 -5.25 -8.96
C THR A 131 -10.75 -6.51 -9.81
N THR A 132 -9.77 -6.65 -10.71
CA THR A 132 -9.68 -7.76 -11.65
C THR A 132 -8.22 -8.15 -11.87
N GLY A 133 -7.88 -9.43 -11.73
CA GLY A 133 -6.52 -9.92 -11.90
C GLY A 133 -6.35 -11.35 -11.39
N SER A 134 -5.11 -11.73 -11.13
CA SER A 134 -4.79 -12.94 -10.35
C SER A 134 -5.09 -12.74 -8.86
N GLU A 135 -5.05 -13.81 -8.08
CA GLU A 135 -5.16 -13.74 -6.60
C GLU A 135 -4.12 -12.78 -5.98
N TRP A 136 -2.96 -12.63 -6.64
CA TRP A 136 -1.87 -11.78 -6.17
C TRP A 136 -2.03 -10.30 -6.55
N SER A 137 -2.91 -9.99 -7.51
CA SER A 137 -3.12 -8.65 -8.07
C SER A 137 -4.54 -8.10 -7.87
N THR A 138 -5.38 -8.83 -7.13
CA THR A 138 -6.75 -8.43 -6.84
C THR A 138 -6.87 -8.07 -5.35
N VAL A 139 -7.55 -6.97 -5.03
CA VAL A 139 -7.94 -6.66 -3.65
C VAL A 139 -9.41 -6.99 -3.44
N ALA A 140 -9.75 -7.40 -2.21
CA ALA A 140 -11.15 -7.63 -1.86
C ALA A 140 -11.96 -6.32 -1.99
N THR A 141 -13.20 -6.43 -2.44
CA THR A 141 -14.09 -5.28 -2.54
C THR A 141 -14.41 -4.72 -1.17
N ASP A 142 -14.09 -3.44 -0.96
CA ASP A 142 -14.40 -2.70 0.26
C ASP A 142 -14.93 -1.31 -0.10
N GLY A 143 -16.26 -1.16 -0.02
CA GLY A 143 -16.97 0.07 -0.36
C GLY A 143 -16.54 1.29 0.48
N LEU A 144 -16.12 1.08 1.73
CA LEU A 144 -15.67 2.16 2.62
C LEU A 144 -14.27 2.65 2.25
N ASN A 145 -13.49 1.82 1.55
CA ASN A 145 -12.08 2.04 1.27
C ASN A 145 -11.74 2.13 -0.22
N THR A 146 -12.72 2.45 -1.07
CA THR A 146 -12.55 2.50 -2.53
C THR A 146 -11.52 3.54 -3.00
N ASN A 147 -11.40 4.65 -2.27
CA ASN A 147 -10.51 5.77 -2.61
C ASN A 147 -9.09 5.63 -2.05
N GLN A 148 -8.84 4.62 -1.22
CA GLN A 148 -7.55 4.36 -0.61
C GLN A 148 -6.58 3.90 -1.69
N LYS A 149 -5.32 4.29 -1.57
CA LYS A 149 -4.27 3.87 -2.48
C LYS A 149 -3.81 2.44 -2.16
N VAL A 150 -3.30 1.79 -3.19
CA VAL A 150 -2.66 0.47 -3.17
C VAL A 150 -1.30 0.64 -3.81
N LEU A 151 -0.27 0.07 -3.19
CA LEU A 151 1.05 -0.05 -3.80
C LEU A 151 1.10 -1.35 -4.61
N MET A 152 1.21 -1.21 -5.91
CA MET A 152 1.35 -2.31 -6.85
C MET A 152 2.80 -2.48 -7.25
N GLN A 153 3.18 -3.72 -7.55
CA GLN A 153 4.44 -4.06 -8.19
C GLN A 153 4.15 -4.79 -9.49
N PHE A 154 4.55 -4.17 -10.59
CA PHE A 154 4.75 -4.84 -11.86
C PHE A 154 6.20 -5.27 -11.95
N SER A 155 6.44 -6.46 -12.49
CA SER A 155 7.79 -6.90 -12.76
C SER A 155 7.85 -7.78 -13.99
N ALA A 156 8.92 -7.69 -14.75
CA ALA A 156 9.14 -8.46 -15.97
C ALA A 156 10.62 -8.80 -16.15
N CYS A 157 10.91 -9.79 -17.00
CA CYS A 157 12.27 -10.09 -17.44
C CYS A 157 12.57 -9.29 -18.71
N VAL A 158 13.78 -8.74 -18.80
CA VAL A 158 14.23 -7.94 -19.95
C VAL A 158 15.66 -8.26 -20.32
N ASN A 159 16.02 -8.02 -21.58
CA ASN A 159 17.33 -8.29 -22.14
C ASN A 159 18.30 -7.09 -22.09
N VAL A 160 17.78 -5.86 -21.97
CA VAL A 160 18.53 -4.60 -21.99
C VAL A 160 18.15 -3.67 -20.84
N LEU A 161 19.09 -2.80 -20.43
CA LEU A 161 18.89 -1.72 -19.46
C LEU A 161 18.38 -0.44 -20.14
N ASP A 162 17.35 -0.57 -20.98
CA ASP A 162 16.76 0.57 -21.69
C ASP A 162 15.22 0.47 -21.69
N PRO A 163 14.50 1.37 -21.00
CA PRO A 163 13.03 1.37 -20.99
C PRO A 163 12.41 1.61 -22.36
N ALA A 164 13.11 2.25 -23.30
CA ALA A 164 12.57 2.52 -24.63
C ALA A 164 12.66 1.30 -25.57
N ALA A 165 13.59 0.38 -25.31
CA ALA A 165 13.91 -0.74 -26.20
C ALA A 165 13.73 -2.13 -25.56
N ALA A 166 13.36 -2.19 -24.27
CA ALA A 166 13.19 -3.45 -23.56
C ALA A 166 11.97 -4.23 -24.07
N VAL A 167 12.21 -5.46 -24.53
CA VAL A 167 11.16 -6.45 -24.73
C VAL A 167 10.94 -7.17 -23.40
N THR A 168 9.71 -7.16 -22.90
CA THR A 168 9.35 -7.82 -21.65
C THR A 168 8.87 -9.24 -21.87
N THR A 169 9.28 -10.13 -20.98
CA THR A 169 8.80 -11.51 -20.87
C THR A 169 8.45 -11.82 -19.42
N GLN A 170 7.67 -12.88 -19.20
CA GLN A 170 7.34 -13.39 -17.86
C GLN A 170 6.76 -12.32 -16.92
N GLU A 171 5.88 -11.47 -17.45
CA GLU A 171 5.30 -10.36 -16.72
C GLU A 171 4.47 -10.84 -15.52
N THR A 172 4.67 -10.22 -14.37
CA THR A 172 3.90 -10.48 -13.16
C THR A 172 3.44 -9.18 -12.52
N LEU A 173 2.28 -9.24 -11.89
CA LEU A 173 1.70 -8.13 -11.15
C LEU A 173 1.30 -8.63 -9.76
N ARG A 174 1.62 -7.85 -8.72
CA ARG A 174 1.17 -8.13 -7.36
C ARG A 174 0.86 -6.87 -6.54
N VAL A 175 -0.02 -7.02 -5.56
CA VAL A 175 -0.23 -6.06 -4.48
C VAL A 175 0.92 -6.18 -3.48
N VAL A 176 1.57 -5.07 -3.18
CA VAL A 176 2.68 -4.99 -2.21
C VAL A 176 2.17 -4.47 -0.87
N SER A 177 1.29 -3.48 -0.92
CA SER A 177 0.70 -2.87 0.27
C SER A 177 -0.67 -2.31 -0.07
N ASP A 178 -1.56 -2.33 0.91
CA ASP A 178 -2.96 -2.01 0.75
C ASP A 178 -3.44 -1.15 1.93
N TYR A 179 -4.58 -0.46 1.80
CA TYR A 179 -5.05 0.57 2.77
C TYR A 179 -4.05 1.71 2.99
N LEU A 180 -3.60 2.37 1.91
CA LEU A 180 -2.77 3.56 1.99
C LEU A 180 -3.62 4.83 1.84
N GLY A 181 -3.41 5.83 2.71
CA GLY A 181 -3.98 7.16 2.54
C GLY A 181 -3.16 8.01 1.57
N ALA A 182 -1.85 7.83 1.63
CA ALA A 182 -0.89 8.47 0.74
C ALA A 182 0.35 7.58 0.58
N GLY A 183 1.08 7.78 -0.50
CA GLY A 183 2.39 7.20 -0.70
C GLY A 183 3.19 8.09 -1.64
N SER A 184 4.51 8.04 -1.54
CA SER A 184 5.39 8.83 -2.38
C SER A 184 6.81 8.25 -2.44
N PHE A 185 7.47 8.44 -3.58
CA PHE A 185 8.86 8.17 -3.88
C PHE A 185 9.55 9.51 -4.14
N THR A 186 10.66 9.76 -3.46
CA THR A 186 11.54 10.88 -3.76
C THR A 186 12.93 10.38 -4.12
N TYR A 187 13.56 11.09 -5.04
CA TYR A 187 14.80 10.67 -5.67
C TYR A 187 15.89 11.66 -5.35
N THR A 188 17.05 11.17 -4.93
CA THR A 188 18.25 12.00 -4.84
C THR A 188 19.19 11.60 -5.97
N ALA A 189 19.39 12.51 -6.92
CA ALA A 189 20.37 12.36 -7.98
C ALA A 189 21.79 12.55 -7.42
N SER A 190 22.76 11.80 -7.95
CA SER A 190 24.17 12.16 -7.83
C SER A 190 24.50 13.32 -8.79
N SER A 191 25.71 13.86 -8.66
CA SER A 191 26.30 14.84 -9.60
C SER A 191 26.36 14.37 -11.07
N THR A 192 26.11 13.09 -11.34
CA THR A 192 26.13 12.48 -12.68
C THR A 192 24.73 12.12 -13.22
N MET A 193 23.65 12.70 -12.66
CA MET A 193 22.24 12.39 -13.02
C MET A 193 21.83 10.93 -12.79
N LYS A 194 22.63 10.16 -12.03
CA LYS A 194 22.32 8.79 -11.64
C LYS A 194 21.55 8.80 -10.33
N TYR A 195 20.32 8.31 -10.36
CA TYR A 195 19.52 8.15 -9.16
C TYR A 195 20.01 6.93 -8.39
N ARG A 196 20.59 7.15 -7.21
CA ARG A 196 21.11 6.06 -6.36
C ARG A 196 20.32 5.90 -5.08
N ARG A 197 19.67 6.97 -4.60
CA ARG A 197 18.94 6.97 -3.33
C ARG A 197 17.48 7.28 -3.60
N VAL A 198 16.62 6.41 -3.08
CA VAL A 198 15.17 6.55 -3.13
C VAL A 198 14.65 6.57 -1.70
N THR A 199 13.82 7.55 -1.40
CA THR A 199 13.05 7.59 -0.16
C THR A 199 11.61 7.25 -0.49
N LEU A 200 11.10 6.18 0.11
CA LEU A 200 9.71 5.78 0.07
C LEU A 200 9.04 6.27 1.35
N THR A 201 7.90 6.96 1.22
CA THR A 201 7.02 7.30 2.33
C THR A 201 5.65 6.69 2.04
N LEU A 202 5.14 5.88 2.97
CA LEU A 202 3.81 5.26 2.89
C LEU A 202 3.02 5.63 4.14
N THR A 203 1.79 6.13 3.96
CA THR A 203 0.90 6.50 5.07
C THR A 203 -0.25 5.50 5.13
N PRO A 204 -0.28 4.62 6.15
CA PRO A 204 -1.40 3.70 6.34
C PRO A 204 -2.67 4.49 6.68
N GLN A 205 -3.77 4.21 5.98
CA GLN A 205 -5.07 4.81 6.25
C GLN A 205 -6.21 3.89 5.82
N GLN A 206 -7.17 3.69 6.72
CA GLN A 206 -8.36 2.89 6.48
C GLN A 206 -9.59 3.55 7.10
N ASN A 207 -10.71 3.49 6.40
CA ASN A 207 -12.02 3.83 6.92
C ASN A 207 -12.65 2.60 7.58
N ILE A 208 -12.97 2.71 8.87
CA ILE A 208 -13.59 1.64 9.66
C ILE A 208 -14.86 2.22 10.29
N VAL A 209 -16.02 1.68 9.92
CA VAL A 209 -17.33 2.06 10.50
C VAL A 209 -17.54 3.59 10.49
N GLY A 210 -17.25 4.23 9.35
CA GLY A 210 -17.43 5.68 9.16
C GLY A 210 -16.36 6.58 9.78
N GLN A 211 -15.28 6.03 10.35
CA GLN A 211 -14.14 6.80 10.85
C GLN A 211 -12.88 6.51 10.04
N THR A 212 -12.13 7.55 9.72
CA THR A 212 -10.79 7.42 9.13
C THR A 212 -9.77 7.18 10.21
N VAL A 213 -9.11 6.03 10.15
CA VAL A 213 -8.01 5.63 11.01
C VAL A 213 -6.73 5.73 10.21
N ALA A 214 -5.78 6.55 10.68
CA ALA A 214 -4.49 6.77 10.03
C ALA A 214 -3.35 6.56 11.03
N ALA A 215 -2.22 6.08 10.53
CA ALA A 215 -0.99 5.94 11.32
C ALA A 215 0.08 6.93 10.87
N ASN A 216 1.14 7.04 11.67
CA ASN A 216 2.32 7.79 11.27
C ASN A 216 2.91 7.22 9.97
N PRO A 217 3.40 8.07 9.05
CA PRO A 217 4.01 7.61 7.81
C PRO A 217 5.23 6.72 8.07
N VAL A 218 5.29 5.58 7.38
CA VAL A 218 6.48 4.73 7.29
C VAL A 218 7.40 5.34 6.25
N THR A 219 8.58 5.80 6.67
CA THR A 219 9.60 6.34 5.75
C THR A 219 10.81 5.41 5.70
N THR A 220 11.10 4.90 4.51
CA THR A 220 12.22 4.01 4.26
C THR A 220 13.14 4.63 3.22
N ILE A 221 14.43 4.69 3.55
CA ILE A 221 15.46 5.20 2.67
C ILE A 221 16.31 4.02 2.19
N ALA A 222 16.38 3.85 0.87
CA ALA A 222 17.19 2.82 0.24
C ALA A 222 18.20 3.44 -0.71
N THR A 223 19.41 2.86 -0.74
CA THR A 223 20.49 3.28 -1.64
C THR A 223 20.94 2.09 -2.47
N ALA A 224 20.89 2.24 -3.79
CA ALA A 224 21.38 1.28 -4.76
C ALA A 224 22.91 1.22 -4.70
N ARG A 225 23.44 0.00 -4.47
CA ARG A 225 24.88 -0.22 -4.29
C ARG A 225 25.62 -0.40 -5.62
N ASN A 226 24.91 -0.87 -6.63
CA ASN A 226 25.50 -1.36 -7.88
C ASN A 226 25.45 -0.35 -9.03
N ILE A 227 24.84 0.82 -8.82
CA ILE A 227 24.83 1.92 -9.79
C ILE A 227 26.14 2.68 -9.60
N TYR A 228 27.06 2.63 -10.57
CA TYR A 228 28.29 3.44 -10.59
C TYR A 228 28.06 4.66 -11.45
#